data_AF-A0AAD7AA16-F1
#
_entry.id   AF-A0AAD7AA16-F1
#
_cell.length_a   1.000
_cell.length_b   1.000
_cell.length_c   1.000
_cell.angle_alpha   90.00
_cell.angle_beta   90.00
_cell.angle_gamma   90.00
#
_symmetry.space_group_name_H-M   'P 1'
#
loop_
_entity.id
_entity.type
_entity.pdbx_description
1 polymer ?
#
loop_
_entity_poly.entity_id
_entity_poly.type
_entity_poly.pdbx_seq_one_letter_code
_entity_poly.pdbx_strand_id
1 'polypeptide(L)'
;MSSLCLIFSTYLLGAGAASTGAPSNPHLVAYPSILNVLPEPFDRPTFLTNLFYQTTLPDDAPPQYAAAYDQLHNASFISFDPRFATDVIGSAGPVERVAVVEDGSQEMPMYLKDEGVIFWSGNDLHQFRTINVKTYEVSNYTTSVPIPNAAAGTVHKGQMYLGNFGDTDVHGGLWLLDYKTKNATMILNNQLGLSIGLDDMTADDRGGLFFTDTSSRVARTNRTMQSPAALYYLRLSTMSLIAVDPTLVGPNGVVLSPDGKELYVNDNGDTSNPPNNINAQVLSSTKLGSTVFVNSAGARTIYAYTLSPTTGLPISRRTVAVAEAGFLDGMKVSSSGLIFAAVYGGVDVYHPDGTRLGRINIPEASPNGKAEEKHVVNIVFEGNNLWCFAYGGVYRVQGLLVKGDPRLTS
;
A
#
# COMPACT_ATOMS: atom_id res chain seq x y z
N MET A 1 -8.16 23.87 -42.87
CA MET A 1 -7.00 23.79 -41.97
C MET A 1 -7.07 24.90 -40.92
N SER A 2 -8.14 24.95 -40.11
CA SER A 2 -8.38 26.11 -39.22
C SER A 2 -9.20 25.78 -37.96
N SER A 3 -9.07 24.55 -37.45
CA SER A 3 -9.73 24.14 -36.18
C SER A 3 -8.78 23.48 -35.18
N LEU A 4 -7.51 23.26 -35.52
CA LEU A 4 -6.51 22.68 -34.61
C LEU A 4 -5.68 23.72 -33.82
N CYS A 5 -5.66 25.00 -34.23
CA CYS A 5 -4.85 26.01 -33.56
C CYS A 5 -5.43 26.56 -32.24
N LEU A 6 -6.70 26.30 -31.91
CA LEU A 6 -7.31 26.84 -30.68
C LEU A 6 -7.08 25.98 -29.43
N ILE A 7 -6.59 24.73 -29.55
CA ILE A 7 -6.45 23.82 -28.40
C ILE A 7 -5.09 23.99 -27.69
N PHE A 8 -4.08 24.59 -28.34
CA PHE A 8 -2.73 24.70 -27.77
C PHE A 8 -2.46 26.00 -27.01
N SER A 9 -3.25 27.07 -27.22
CA SER A 9 -2.95 28.38 -26.62
C SER A 9 -3.38 28.51 -25.14
N THR A 10 -4.19 27.59 -24.61
CA THR A 10 -4.58 27.57 -23.20
C THR A 10 -3.64 26.74 -22.30
N TYR A 11 -2.66 26.04 -22.86
CA TYR A 11 -1.72 25.20 -22.08
C TYR A 11 -0.42 25.88 -21.67
N LEU A 12 -0.14 27.10 -22.14
CA LEU A 12 1.13 27.81 -21.91
C LEU A 12 1.04 29.06 -21.03
N LEU A 13 -0.13 29.38 -20.49
CA LEU A 13 -0.30 30.48 -19.52
C LEU A 13 -1.25 30.01 -18.41
N GLY A 14 -0.67 29.63 -17.26
CA GLY A 14 -1.46 29.17 -16.12
C GLY A 14 -0.67 28.76 -14.88
N ALA A 15 0.44 29.44 -14.59
CA ALA A 15 0.81 29.60 -13.18
C ALA A 15 -0.28 30.50 -12.56
N GLY A 16 -1.19 29.91 -11.78
CA GLY A 16 -2.25 30.66 -11.09
C GLY A 16 -3.64 30.47 -11.69
N ALA A 17 -4.20 29.28 -11.55
CA ALA A 17 -5.63 29.14 -11.31
C ALA A 17 -5.79 28.23 -10.09
N ALA A 18 -5.45 28.78 -8.92
CA ALA A 18 -6.10 28.31 -7.71
C ALA A 18 -7.60 28.42 -7.98
N SER A 19 -8.30 27.28 -8.00
CA SER A 19 -9.76 27.29 -7.92
C SER A 19 -10.12 28.15 -6.72
N THR A 20 -10.80 29.27 -6.97
CA THR A 20 -11.19 30.24 -5.96
C THR A 20 -12.02 29.53 -4.88
N GLY A 21 -11.37 29.18 -3.75
CA GLY A 21 -12.00 28.46 -2.63
C GLY A 21 -11.24 27.24 -2.09
N ALA A 22 -10.22 26.72 -2.79
CA ALA A 22 -9.41 25.62 -2.24
C ALA A 22 -8.44 26.14 -1.14
N PRO A 23 -8.32 25.45 0.01
CA PRO A 23 -7.35 25.81 1.04
C PRO A 23 -5.94 25.83 0.45
N SER A 24 -5.19 26.93 0.65
CA SER A 24 -3.76 26.94 0.29
C SER A 24 -2.99 26.09 1.28
N ASN A 25 -2.51 24.92 0.85
CA ASN A 25 -1.60 24.09 1.64
C ASN A 25 -0.14 24.41 1.21
N PRO A 26 0.72 24.92 2.12
CA PRO A 26 2.09 25.31 1.77
C PRO A 26 3.01 24.14 1.44
N HIS A 27 2.59 22.90 1.73
CA HIS A 27 3.35 21.68 1.46
C HIS A 27 2.87 20.95 0.19
N LEU A 28 1.91 21.54 -0.53
CA LEU A 28 1.32 21.01 -1.76
C LEU A 28 1.98 21.62 -3.00
N VAL A 29 2.38 20.74 -3.92
CA VAL A 29 2.75 21.10 -5.29
C VAL A 29 1.75 20.45 -6.25
N ALA A 30 1.13 21.26 -7.11
CA ALA A 30 0.31 20.72 -8.20
C ALA A 30 1.23 20.19 -9.31
N TYR A 31 0.87 19.06 -9.92
CA TYR A 31 1.62 18.47 -11.01
C TYR A 31 1.75 19.47 -12.18
N PRO A 32 2.97 19.91 -12.52
CA PRO A 32 3.15 20.94 -13.54
C PRO A 32 2.77 20.44 -14.93
N SER A 33 1.92 21.18 -15.64
CA SER A 33 1.46 20.80 -17.00
C SER A 33 2.59 20.66 -18.02
N ILE A 34 3.73 21.31 -17.77
CA ILE A 34 4.92 21.18 -18.61
C ILE A 34 5.45 19.74 -18.65
N LEU A 35 5.20 18.94 -17.61
CA LEU A 35 5.64 17.55 -17.56
C LEU A 35 4.77 16.60 -18.40
N ASN A 36 3.68 17.10 -19.00
CA ASN A 36 2.86 16.31 -19.94
C ASN A 36 3.60 15.99 -21.24
N VAL A 37 4.62 16.77 -21.59
CA VAL A 37 5.45 16.56 -22.79
C VAL A 37 6.90 16.79 -22.39
N LEU A 38 7.67 15.71 -22.30
CA LEU A 38 9.10 15.79 -21.96
C LEU A 38 9.95 16.10 -23.20
N PRO A 39 11.05 16.85 -23.05
CA PRO A 39 12.03 17.01 -24.12
C PRO A 39 12.72 15.67 -24.40
N GLU A 40 12.95 15.38 -25.67
CA GLU A 40 13.60 14.16 -26.13
C GLU A 40 15.12 14.32 -26.27
N PRO A 41 15.92 13.29 -25.95
CA PRO A 41 15.53 12.02 -25.35
C PRO A 41 15.27 12.14 -23.85
N PHE A 42 14.22 11.49 -23.35
CA PHE A 42 14.05 11.27 -21.91
C PHE A 42 14.15 9.79 -21.57
N ASP A 43 14.63 9.49 -20.36
CA ASP A 43 14.71 8.12 -19.88
C ASP A 43 14.43 8.03 -18.38
N ARG A 44 13.83 6.91 -17.96
CA ARG A 44 13.69 6.55 -16.56
C ARG A 44 14.43 5.22 -16.34
N PRO A 45 15.68 5.27 -15.83
CA PRO A 45 16.61 4.13 -15.92
C PRO A 45 16.14 2.89 -15.14
N THR A 46 15.36 3.07 -14.07
CA THR A 46 14.65 1.96 -13.40
C THR A 46 13.28 2.41 -12.95
N PHE A 47 12.28 1.55 -13.05
CA PHE A 47 10.97 1.83 -12.47
C PHE A 47 10.90 1.48 -10.99
N LEU A 48 11.84 0.70 -10.46
CA LEU A 48 11.78 0.16 -9.10
C LEU A 48 12.06 1.22 -8.04
N THR A 49 13.02 2.09 -8.30
CA THR A 49 13.51 3.09 -7.34
C THR A 49 13.58 4.51 -7.88
N ASN A 50 13.05 4.77 -9.09
CA ASN A 50 12.95 6.12 -9.63
C ASN A 50 11.50 6.52 -9.84
N LEU A 51 11.15 7.65 -9.25
CA LEU A 51 9.88 8.33 -9.41
C LEU A 51 9.89 9.16 -10.69
N PHE A 52 8.72 9.59 -11.15
CA PHE A 52 8.59 10.35 -12.38
C PHE A 52 9.38 11.65 -12.42
N TYR A 53 9.55 12.31 -11.28
CA TYR A 53 10.38 13.50 -11.16
C TYR A 53 11.88 13.20 -11.04
N GLN A 54 12.28 11.95 -11.26
CA GLN A 54 13.68 11.51 -11.40
C GLN A 54 13.93 10.98 -12.81
N THR A 55 13.10 11.39 -13.78
CA THR A 55 13.30 11.11 -15.21
C THR A 55 14.45 11.98 -15.73
N THR A 56 15.44 11.35 -16.38
CA THR A 56 16.55 12.05 -17.02
C THR A 56 16.05 12.74 -18.29
N LEU A 57 16.48 14.00 -18.47
CA LEU A 57 16.17 14.86 -19.62
C LEU A 57 17.49 15.24 -20.32
N PRO A 58 17.48 15.72 -21.58
CA PRO A 58 18.70 16.16 -22.25
C PRO A 58 19.31 17.39 -21.56
N ASP A 59 20.62 17.58 -21.69
CA ASP A 59 21.38 18.67 -21.03
C ASP A 59 20.88 20.07 -21.41
N ASP A 60 20.26 20.21 -22.59
CA ASP A 60 19.67 21.46 -23.09
C ASP A 60 18.18 21.61 -22.76
N ALA A 61 17.62 20.72 -21.92
CA ALA A 61 16.26 20.84 -21.43
C ALA A 61 16.04 22.21 -20.75
N PRO A 62 14.93 22.90 -21.02
CA PRO A 62 14.65 24.19 -20.41
C PRO A 62 14.71 24.14 -18.86
N PRO A 63 15.29 25.14 -18.17
CA PRO A 63 15.54 25.09 -16.72
C PRO A 63 14.30 24.85 -15.85
N GLN A 64 13.11 25.19 -16.36
CA GLN A 64 11.85 24.99 -15.65
C GLN A 64 11.49 23.52 -15.40
N TYR A 65 12.04 22.55 -16.17
CA TYR A 65 11.83 21.13 -15.89
C TYR A 65 12.56 20.69 -14.62
N ALA A 66 13.84 21.08 -14.49
CA ALA A 66 14.63 20.81 -13.28
C ALA A 66 13.98 21.46 -12.05
N ALA A 67 13.57 22.73 -12.17
CA ALA A 67 12.85 23.42 -11.08
C ALA A 67 11.53 22.73 -10.70
N ALA A 68 10.78 22.21 -11.67
CA ALA A 68 9.56 21.44 -11.42
C ALA A 68 9.86 20.13 -10.69
N TYR A 69 10.89 19.39 -11.09
CA TYR A 69 11.31 18.16 -10.41
C TYR A 69 11.78 18.42 -8.98
N ASP A 70 12.55 19.49 -8.74
CA ASP A 70 12.98 19.89 -7.39
C ASP A 70 11.79 20.22 -6.49
N GLN A 71 10.78 20.93 -7.02
CA GLN A 71 9.56 21.23 -6.26
C GLN A 71 8.79 19.97 -5.90
N LEU A 72 8.61 19.05 -6.86
CA LEU A 72 7.91 17.78 -6.64
C LEU A 72 8.66 16.88 -5.65
N HIS A 73 9.98 16.80 -5.76
CA HIS A 73 10.83 16.03 -4.87
C HIS A 73 10.70 16.47 -3.42
N ASN A 74 10.64 17.78 -3.17
CA ASN A 74 10.61 18.37 -1.84
C ASN A 74 9.18 18.54 -1.26
N ALA A 75 8.13 18.27 -2.04
CA ALA A 75 6.76 18.41 -1.59
C ALA A 75 6.38 17.28 -0.62
N SER A 76 5.56 17.57 0.40
CA SER A 76 4.85 16.51 1.15
C SER A 76 3.64 15.99 0.39
N PHE A 77 3.05 16.83 -0.46
CA PHE A 77 1.85 16.51 -1.21
C PHE A 77 2.03 16.88 -2.68
N ILE A 78 1.69 15.95 -3.57
CA ILE A 78 1.64 16.17 -5.02
C ILE A 78 0.19 15.99 -5.46
N SER A 79 -0.42 17.02 -6.06
CA SER A 79 -1.78 16.93 -6.63
C SER A 79 -1.73 16.65 -8.13
N PHE A 80 -2.41 15.60 -8.56
CA PHE A 80 -2.69 15.33 -9.98
C PHE A 80 -4.12 15.77 -10.37
N ASP A 81 -5.00 15.92 -9.37
CA ASP A 81 -6.36 16.41 -9.50
C ASP A 81 -6.66 17.43 -8.38
N PRO A 82 -7.35 18.56 -8.65
CA PRO A 82 -7.69 19.58 -7.65
C PRO A 82 -8.47 19.03 -6.45
N ARG A 83 -9.25 17.96 -6.63
CA ARG A 83 -9.97 17.26 -5.54
C ARG A 83 -9.03 16.75 -4.45
N PHE A 84 -7.76 16.50 -4.75
CA PHE A 84 -6.80 16.13 -3.71
C PHE A 84 -6.66 17.22 -2.64
N ALA A 85 -6.59 18.47 -3.06
CA ALA A 85 -6.50 19.60 -2.14
C ALA A 85 -7.81 19.81 -1.36
N THR A 86 -8.96 19.72 -2.03
CA THR A 86 -10.27 20.07 -1.44
C THR A 86 -10.92 18.94 -0.67
N ASP A 87 -10.65 17.69 -1.02
CA ASP A 87 -11.38 16.52 -0.52
C ASP A 87 -10.49 15.63 0.35
N VAL A 88 -9.16 15.75 0.25
CA VAL A 88 -8.22 14.84 0.94
C VAL A 88 -7.37 15.57 1.96
N ILE A 89 -6.54 16.52 1.53
CA ILE A 89 -5.51 17.09 2.41
C ILE A 89 -5.95 18.39 3.09
N GLY A 90 -6.74 19.26 2.46
CA GLY A 90 -7.08 20.57 3.02
C GLY A 90 -5.86 21.30 3.58
N SER A 91 -5.93 21.70 4.84
CA SER A 91 -4.83 22.32 5.59
C SER A 91 -3.99 21.32 6.41
N ALA A 92 -3.93 20.05 6.01
CA ALA A 92 -3.11 19.03 6.67
C ALA A 92 -1.66 19.48 6.81
N GLY A 93 -1.04 19.12 7.93
CA GLY A 93 0.38 19.35 8.18
C GLY A 93 1.27 18.57 7.20
N PRO A 94 2.58 18.83 7.18
CA PRO A 94 3.51 18.11 6.32
C PRO A 94 3.58 16.62 6.72
N VAL A 95 4.24 15.83 5.87
CA VAL A 95 4.62 14.45 6.20
C VAL A 95 5.80 14.50 7.18
N GLU A 96 5.61 13.93 8.37
CA GLU A 96 6.62 13.92 9.44
C GLU A 96 7.12 12.51 9.69
N ARG A 97 8.44 12.31 9.80
CA ARG A 97 9.00 11.06 10.33
C ARG A 97 8.90 11.10 11.85
N VAL A 98 8.11 10.19 12.42
CA VAL A 98 7.82 10.14 13.86
C VAL A 98 8.62 9.06 14.59
N ALA A 99 9.13 8.07 13.87
CA ALA A 99 10.06 7.09 14.42
C ALA A 99 11.07 6.58 13.37
N VAL A 100 12.25 6.20 13.85
CA VAL A 100 13.23 5.40 13.10
C VAL A 100 13.02 3.95 13.53
N VAL A 101 12.83 3.06 12.55
CA VAL A 101 12.69 1.62 12.77
C VAL A 101 13.77 0.90 11.96
N GLU A 102 13.89 -0.40 12.15
CA GLU A 102 14.80 -1.21 11.34
C GLU A 102 14.47 -1.14 9.85
N ASP A 103 15.50 -1.30 9.03
CA ASP A 103 15.36 -1.41 7.58
C ASP A 103 14.79 -2.80 7.22
N GLY A 104 13.72 -2.82 6.44
CA GLY A 104 12.97 -4.01 6.04
C GLY A 104 11.45 -3.84 6.17
N SER A 105 10.72 -4.93 5.92
CA SER A 105 9.25 -4.91 5.85
C SER A 105 8.60 -4.53 7.18
N GLN A 106 7.72 -3.55 7.13
CA GLN A 106 6.95 -3.03 8.26
C GLN A 106 5.46 -3.25 7.94
N GLU A 107 4.93 -4.38 8.36
CA GLU A 107 3.69 -4.94 7.85
C GLU A 107 2.50 -4.79 8.79
N MET A 108 1.30 -4.97 8.23
CA MET A 108 0.02 -5.05 8.96
C MET A 108 -0.17 -4.06 10.13
N PRO A 109 0.05 -2.74 9.93
CA PRO A 109 -0.22 -1.75 10.96
C PRO A 109 -1.73 -1.69 11.25
N MET A 110 -2.09 -1.80 12.52
CA MET A 110 -3.45 -1.72 13.02
C MET A 110 -3.54 -0.73 14.17
N TYR A 111 -4.52 0.16 14.13
CA TYR A 111 -4.74 1.12 15.21
C TYR A 111 -5.60 0.51 16.32
N LEU A 112 -4.97 0.29 17.47
CA LEU A 112 -5.61 -0.17 18.71
C LEU A 112 -6.05 1.06 19.51
N LYS A 113 -7.23 1.55 19.17
CA LYS A 113 -7.78 2.82 19.68
C LYS A 113 -7.89 2.86 21.20
N ASP A 114 -8.35 1.77 21.81
CA ASP A 114 -8.52 1.67 23.26
C ASP A 114 -7.19 1.76 24.03
N GLU A 115 -6.09 1.37 23.40
CA GLU A 115 -4.74 1.43 23.99
C GLU A 115 -3.97 2.69 23.56
N GLY A 116 -4.46 3.42 22.56
CA GLY A 116 -3.77 4.59 22.00
C GLY A 116 -2.45 4.23 21.32
N VAL A 117 -2.36 3.04 20.73
CA VAL A 117 -1.15 2.58 20.02
C VAL A 117 -1.48 2.07 18.62
N ILE A 118 -0.51 2.10 17.73
CA ILE A 118 -0.53 1.32 16.49
C ILE A 118 0.34 0.09 16.71
N PHE A 119 -0.19 -1.08 16.39
CA PHE A 119 0.46 -2.38 16.43
C PHE A 119 0.86 -2.80 15.02
N TRP A 120 2.06 -3.38 14.82
CA TRP A 120 2.49 -3.87 13.51
C TRP A 120 3.56 -4.97 13.65
N SER A 121 3.88 -5.67 12.56
CA SER A 121 5.02 -6.60 12.50
C SER A 121 6.25 -5.93 11.88
N GLY A 122 7.39 -6.04 12.56
CA GLY A 122 8.65 -5.50 12.08
C GLY A 122 9.43 -6.49 11.21
N ASN A 123 10.66 -6.12 10.84
CA ASN A 123 11.51 -6.96 9.97
C ASN A 123 12.04 -8.22 10.68
N ASP A 124 12.06 -8.22 12.02
CA ASP A 124 12.38 -9.41 12.80
C ASP A 124 11.20 -10.39 12.73
N LEU A 125 11.38 -11.51 12.01
CA LEU A 125 10.32 -12.46 11.63
C LEU A 125 9.42 -12.94 12.78
N HIS A 126 9.80 -12.79 14.05
CA HIS A 126 9.03 -13.24 15.20
C HIS A 126 8.55 -12.09 16.12
N GLN A 127 8.70 -10.83 15.72
CA GLN A 127 8.51 -9.70 16.63
C GLN A 127 7.47 -8.71 16.13
N PHE A 128 6.56 -8.37 17.04
CA PHE A 128 5.66 -7.25 16.87
C PHE A 128 6.21 -6.02 17.57
N ARG A 129 5.67 -4.87 17.18
CA ARG A 129 5.97 -3.58 17.77
C ARG A 129 4.68 -2.83 18.03
N THR A 130 4.74 -1.88 18.96
CA THR A 130 3.72 -0.87 19.14
C THR A 130 4.34 0.53 19.13
N ILE A 131 3.56 1.52 18.70
CA ILE A 131 3.95 2.94 18.74
C ILE A 131 2.82 3.71 19.38
N ASN A 132 3.12 4.45 20.44
CA ASN A 132 2.14 5.30 21.09
C ASN A 132 1.82 6.50 20.20
N VAL A 133 0.54 6.73 19.89
CA VAL A 133 0.14 7.75 18.91
C VAL A 133 0.34 9.20 19.39
N LYS A 134 0.62 9.39 20.68
CA LYS A 134 0.88 10.70 21.29
C LYS A 134 2.35 10.94 21.58
N THR A 135 3.07 9.94 22.11
CA THR A 135 4.47 10.08 22.53
C THR A 135 5.46 9.61 21.47
N TYR A 136 4.99 8.88 20.45
CA TYR A 136 5.81 8.22 19.42
C TYR A 136 6.82 7.20 19.98
N GLU A 137 6.63 6.79 21.23
CA GLU A 137 7.45 5.75 21.84
C GLU A 137 7.17 4.40 21.17
N VAL A 138 8.21 3.80 20.60
CA VAL A 138 8.19 2.46 20.01
C VAL A 138 8.55 1.44 21.08
N SER A 139 7.75 0.38 21.21
CA SER A 139 7.93 -0.71 22.16
C SER A 139 7.84 -2.07 21.48
N ASN A 140 8.57 -3.05 22.02
CA ASN A 140 8.45 -4.44 21.57
C ASN A 140 7.16 -5.08 22.10
N TYR A 141 6.52 -5.89 21.26
CA TYR A 141 5.35 -6.66 21.64
C TYR A 141 5.58 -8.15 21.33
N THR A 142 5.37 -8.99 22.33
CA THR A 142 5.50 -10.45 22.22
C THR A 142 4.19 -11.11 22.61
N THR A 143 3.74 -12.06 21.79
CA THR A 143 2.57 -12.89 22.00
C THR A 143 2.88 -14.11 22.89
N SER A 144 1.86 -14.78 23.41
CA SER A 144 2.00 -15.99 24.24
C SER A 144 2.74 -17.14 23.53
N VAL A 145 2.66 -17.16 22.20
CA VAL A 145 3.41 -18.03 21.30
C VAL A 145 3.97 -17.21 20.14
N PRO A 146 5.19 -17.48 19.63
CA PRO A 146 5.73 -16.76 18.47
C PRO A 146 4.86 -16.94 17.23
N ILE A 147 4.68 -15.87 16.45
CA ILE A 147 3.98 -15.89 15.15
C ILE A 147 5.00 -15.48 14.08
N PRO A 148 5.58 -16.43 13.34
CA PRO A 148 6.64 -16.13 12.38
C PRO A 148 6.10 -15.55 11.08
N ASN A 149 6.79 -14.56 10.51
CA ASN A 149 6.45 -13.91 9.25
C ASN A 149 4.99 -13.42 9.22
N ALA A 150 4.56 -12.72 10.26
CA ALA A 150 3.25 -12.09 10.29
C ALA A 150 3.19 -10.93 9.29
N ALA A 151 2.23 -10.98 8.37
CA ALA A 151 2.10 -10.02 7.26
C ALA A 151 0.71 -9.41 7.17
N ALA A 152 -0.33 -10.15 7.57
CA ALA A 152 -1.72 -9.71 7.49
C ALA A 152 -2.30 -9.41 8.87
N GLY A 153 -3.15 -8.38 8.95
CA GLY A 153 -3.86 -8.08 10.19
C GLY A 153 -5.15 -7.30 9.97
N THR A 154 -6.21 -7.68 10.67
CA THR A 154 -7.42 -6.86 10.77
C THR A 154 -8.06 -6.99 12.15
N VAL A 155 -8.76 -5.94 12.57
CA VAL A 155 -9.68 -6.01 13.69
C VAL A 155 -11.08 -6.24 13.14
N HIS A 156 -11.83 -7.17 13.74
CA HIS A 156 -13.23 -7.40 13.41
C HIS A 156 -14.01 -7.82 14.65
N LYS A 157 -15.09 -7.09 14.96
CA LYS A 157 -15.98 -7.37 16.11
C LYS A 157 -15.22 -7.55 17.45
N GLY A 158 -14.23 -6.69 17.70
CA GLY A 158 -13.43 -6.71 18.93
C GLY A 158 -12.38 -7.84 19.00
N GLN A 159 -12.20 -8.60 17.92
CA GLN A 159 -11.18 -9.63 17.79
C GLN A 159 -10.11 -9.19 16.81
N MET A 160 -8.84 -9.47 17.13
CA MET A 160 -7.74 -9.29 16.19
C MET A 160 -7.44 -10.60 15.48
N TYR A 161 -7.46 -10.54 14.16
CA TYR A 161 -7.06 -11.63 13.28
C TYR A 161 -5.70 -11.29 12.69
N LEU A 162 -4.76 -12.22 12.82
CA LEU A 162 -3.42 -12.09 12.27
C LEU A 162 -3.17 -13.20 11.25
N GLY A 163 -2.50 -12.88 10.16
CA GLY A 163 -2.10 -13.83 9.15
C GLY A 163 -0.59 -13.87 9.01
N ASN A 164 -0.06 -15.06 8.76
CA ASN A 164 1.37 -15.25 8.60
C ASN A 164 1.72 -16.18 7.43
N PHE A 165 2.95 -16.04 6.93
CA PHE A 165 3.49 -16.95 5.90
C PHE A 165 3.97 -18.29 6.44
N GLY A 166 4.27 -18.35 7.74
CA GLY A 166 4.93 -19.50 8.37
C GLY A 166 6.45 -19.45 8.20
N ASP A 167 7.10 -20.52 8.62
CA ASP A 167 8.54 -20.78 8.45
C ASP A 167 8.78 -22.30 8.29
N THR A 168 9.97 -22.78 8.65
CA THR A 168 10.29 -24.23 8.61
C THR A 168 9.49 -25.04 9.63
N ASP A 169 9.15 -24.46 10.77
CA ASP A 169 8.63 -25.14 11.95
C ASP A 169 7.13 -24.88 12.14
N VAL A 170 6.67 -23.67 11.81
CA VAL A 170 5.28 -23.22 11.97
C VAL A 170 4.66 -23.01 10.60
N HIS A 171 3.44 -23.54 10.41
CA HIS A 171 2.69 -23.31 9.18
C HIS A 171 2.23 -21.84 9.06
N GLY A 172 2.10 -21.38 7.82
CA GLY A 172 1.34 -20.17 7.53
C GLY A 172 -0.15 -20.39 7.85
N GLY A 173 -0.82 -19.34 8.28
CA GLY A 173 -2.16 -19.48 8.80
C GLY A 173 -2.77 -18.22 9.39
N LEU A 174 -4.02 -18.38 9.82
CA LEU A 174 -4.81 -17.39 10.52
C LEU A 174 -4.72 -17.63 12.03
N TRP A 175 -4.50 -16.57 12.78
CA TRP A 175 -4.39 -16.54 14.23
C TRP A 175 -5.43 -15.60 14.81
N LEU A 176 -5.97 -15.96 15.96
CA LEU A 176 -6.71 -15.07 16.83
C LEU A 176 -5.76 -14.53 17.90
N LEU A 177 -5.71 -13.21 18.08
CA LEU A 177 -4.94 -12.55 19.12
C LEU A 177 -5.86 -11.74 20.05
N ASP A 178 -5.78 -12.02 21.35
CA ASP A 178 -6.17 -11.06 22.37
C ASP A 178 -4.98 -10.15 22.68
N TYR A 179 -5.06 -8.89 22.27
CA TYR A 179 -3.94 -7.96 22.38
C TYR A 179 -3.69 -7.44 23.80
N LYS A 180 -4.64 -7.65 24.73
CA LYS A 180 -4.49 -7.23 26.13
C LYS A 180 -3.80 -8.33 26.92
N THR A 181 -4.28 -9.57 26.78
CA THR A 181 -3.67 -10.73 27.46
C THR A 181 -2.47 -11.29 26.70
N LYS A 182 -2.27 -10.83 25.45
CA LYS A 182 -1.26 -11.30 24.49
C LYS A 182 -1.44 -12.76 24.08
N ASN A 183 -2.59 -13.37 24.38
CA ASN A 183 -2.84 -14.76 24.05
C ASN A 183 -3.13 -14.93 22.55
N ALA A 184 -2.31 -15.73 21.87
CA ALA A 184 -2.45 -16.04 20.46
C ALA A 184 -2.83 -17.52 20.23
N THR A 185 -3.72 -17.79 19.27
CA THR A 185 -4.14 -19.15 18.90
C THR A 185 -4.33 -19.26 17.40
N MET A 186 -3.66 -20.23 16.77
CA MET A 186 -3.85 -20.54 15.35
C MET A 186 -5.22 -21.21 15.15
N ILE A 187 -6.01 -20.69 14.21
CA ILE A 187 -7.38 -21.17 13.92
C ILE A 187 -7.57 -21.72 12.50
N LEU A 188 -6.62 -21.46 11.59
CA LEU A 188 -6.58 -22.04 10.25
C LEU A 188 -5.12 -22.11 9.78
N ASN A 189 -4.69 -23.21 9.18
CA ASN A 189 -3.33 -23.33 8.63
C ASN A 189 -3.21 -24.17 7.36
N ASN A 190 -4.34 -24.66 6.85
CA ASN A 190 -4.37 -25.45 5.64
C ASN A 190 -5.76 -25.41 4.99
N GLN A 191 -5.79 -25.78 3.72
CA GLN A 191 -7.01 -26.18 3.01
C GLN A 191 -6.86 -27.62 2.53
N LEU A 192 -7.54 -28.56 3.20
CA LEU A 192 -7.49 -29.99 2.84
C LEU A 192 -6.04 -30.53 2.76
N GLY A 193 -5.18 -30.08 3.67
CA GLY A 193 -3.76 -30.45 3.70
C GLY A 193 -2.83 -29.57 2.86
N LEU A 194 -3.35 -28.65 2.06
CA LEU A 194 -2.54 -27.66 1.33
C LEU A 194 -2.17 -26.50 2.25
N SER A 195 -0.87 -26.20 2.38
CA SER A 195 -0.40 -25.07 3.18
C SER A 195 -0.87 -23.75 2.57
N ILE A 196 -1.33 -22.83 3.42
CA ILE A 196 -1.71 -21.45 3.07
C ILE A 196 -0.70 -20.46 3.64
N GLY A 197 -0.63 -19.27 3.07
CA GLY A 197 -0.01 -18.10 3.69
C GLY A 197 -0.92 -16.89 3.53
N LEU A 198 -0.85 -15.96 4.49
CA LEU A 198 -1.69 -14.77 4.49
C LEU A 198 -0.79 -13.54 4.45
N ASP A 199 -0.94 -12.73 3.39
CA ASP A 199 -0.15 -11.53 3.12
C ASP A 199 -0.86 -10.26 3.61
N ASP A 200 -2.06 -9.97 3.12
CA ASP A 200 -2.92 -8.91 3.68
C ASP A 200 -4.36 -9.42 3.84
N MET A 201 -5.18 -8.73 4.63
CA MET A 201 -6.56 -9.13 4.88
C MET A 201 -7.52 -7.98 5.20
N THR A 202 -8.80 -8.21 4.94
CA THR A 202 -9.88 -7.34 5.37
C THR A 202 -11.11 -8.16 5.75
N ALA A 203 -11.84 -7.71 6.77
CA ALA A 203 -13.06 -8.37 7.24
C ALA A 203 -14.31 -7.74 6.62
N ASP A 204 -15.30 -8.58 6.30
CA ASP A 204 -16.60 -8.12 5.82
C ASP A 204 -17.67 -8.14 6.93
N ASP A 205 -18.79 -7.45 6.69
CA ASP A 205 -19.90 -7.42 7.64
C ASP A 205 -20.72 -8.74 7.67
N ARG A 206 -20.44 -9.67 6.75
CA ARG A 206 -21.07 -11.00 6.67
C ARG A 206 -20.37 -12.03 7.58
N GLY A 207 -19.30 -11.64 8.26
CA GLY A 207 -18.52 -12.51 9.15
C GLY A 207 -17.54 -13.41 8.40
N GLY A 208 -17.00 -12.91 7.28
CA GLY A 208 -15.89 -13.52 6.57
C GLY A 208 -14.67 -12.62 6.51
N LEU A 209 -13.56 -13.20 6.06
CA LEU A 209 -12.31 -12.51 5.78
C LEU A 209 -11.97 -12.70 4.30
N PHE A 210 -11.72 -11.59 3.61
CA PHE A 210 -10.93 -11.63 2.40
C PHE A 210 -9.46 -11.53 2.77
N PHE A 211 -8.63 -12.35 2.15
CA PHE A 211 -7.18 -12.25 2.30
C PHE A 211 -6.47 -12.64 1.02
N THR A 212 -5.24 -12.21 0.89
CA THR A 212 -4.35 -12.56 -0.21
C THR A 212 -3.31 -13.57 0.25
N ASP A 213 -3.02 -14.53 -0.62
CA ASP A 213 -1.90 -15.46 -0.46
C ASP A 213 -0.93 -15.20 -1.62
N THR A 214 0.27 -14.70 -1.32
CA THR A 214 1.30 -14.38 -2.33
C THR A 214 2.28 -15.53 -2.56
N SER A 215 2.79 -15.64 -3.79
CA SER A 215 3.81 -16.63 -4.16
C SER A 215 5.15 -16.41 -3.44
N SER A 216 5.40 -15.23 -2.88
CA SER A 216 6.65 -14.90 -2.17
C SER A 216 6.88 -15.78 -0.93
N ARG A 217 5.82 -16.37 -0.35
CA ARG A 217 5.92 -17.27 0.81
C ARG A 217 6.67 -18.57 0.53
N VAL A 218 6.76 -19.00 -0.73
CA VAL A 218 7.39 -20.28 -1.10
C VAL A 218 8.86 -20.29 -0.67
N ALA A 219 9.55 -19.15 -0.75
CA ALA A 219 10.94 -19.02 -0.30
C ALA A 219 11.13 -19.14 1.23
N ARG A 220 10.04 -19.02 2.01
CA ARG A 220 10.07 -18.96 3.48
C ARG A 220 9.79 -20.31 4.14
N THR A 221 9.34 -21.31 3.37
CA THR A 221 8.89 -22.61 3.92
C THR A 221 9.47 -23.78 3.13
N ASN A 222 9.55 -24.95 3.75
CA ASN A 222 9.99 -26.20 3.10
C ASN A 222 8.78 -27.08 2.64
N ARG A 223 7.60 -26.48 2.48
CA ARG A 223 6.35 -27.23 2.23
C ARG A 223 6.25 -27.63 0.75
N THR A 224 5.98 -28.91 0.50
CA THR A 224 5.91 -29.48 -0.85
C THR A 224 4.58 -29.24 -1.56
N MET A 225 3.48 -29.24 -0.80
CA MET A 225 2.12 -29.01 -1.30
C MET A 225 1.56 -27.71 -0.72
N GLN A 226 1.18 -26.78 -1.60
CA GLN A 226 0.76 -25.43 -1.23
C GLN A 226 -0.47 -25.04 -2.04
N SER A 227 -1.35 -24.26 -1.42
CA SER A 227 -2.45 -23.59 -2.11
C SER A 227 -1.91 -22.60 -3.15
N PRO A 228 -2.65 -22.32 -4.24
CA PRO A 228 -2.22 -21.33 -5.22
C PRO A 228 -2.11 -19.93 -4.59
N ALA A 229 -1.22 -19.10 -5.12
CA ALA A 229 -1.28 -17.67 -4.85
C ALA A 229 -2.60 -17.15 -5.42
N ALA A 230 -3.42 -16.51 -4.57
CA ALA A 230 -4.76 -16.10 -4.96
C ALA A 230 -5.35 -15.07 -4.00
N LEU A 231 -6.44 -14.45 -4.43
CA LEU A 231 -7.41 -13.87 -3.51
C LEU A 231 -8.28 -14.99 -2.93
N TYR A 232 -8.45 -14.99 -1.62
CA TYR A 232 -9.25 -15.94 -0.87
C TYR A 232 -10.41 -15.27 -0.12
N TYR A 233 -11.47 -16.04 0.13
CA TYR A 233 -12.53 -15.70 1.06
C TYR A 233 -12.76 -16.84 2.06
N LEU A 234 -12.60 -16.53 3.35
CA LEU A 234 -12.87 -17.43 4.46
C LEU A 234 -14.17 -17.04 5.15
N ARG A 235 -15.13 -17.96 5.23
CA ARG A 235 -16.30 -17.81 6.10
C ARG A 235 -15.96 -18.31 7.50
N LEU A 236 -15.89 -17.40 8.48
CA LEU A 236 -15.48 -17.75 9.85
C LEU A 236 -16.46 -18.71 10.55
N SER A 237 -17.76 -18.59 10.27
CA SER A 237 -18.79 -19.43 10.93
C SER A 237 -18.73 -20.91 10.55
N THR A 238 -18.19 -21.24 9.37
CA THR A 238 -18.12 -22.61 8.85
C THR A 238 -16.69 -23.07 8.57
N MET A 239 -15.71 -22.18 8.75
CA MET A 239 -14.32 -22.36 8.31
C MET A 239 -14.20 -22.81 6.85
N SER A 240 -15.11 -22.33 5.98
CA SER A 240 -15.11 -22.66 4.56
C SER A 240 -14.23 -21.67 3.83
N LEU A 241 -13.17 -22.17 3.19
CA LEU A 241 -12.22 -21.38 2.43
C LEU A 241 -12.43 -21.56 0.93
N ILE A 242 -12.44 -20.44 0.19
CA ILE A 242 -12.62 -20.41 -1.27
C ILE A 242 -11.49 -19.58 -1.87
N ALA A 243 -10.76 -20.13 -2.85
CA ALA A 243 -9.91 -19.34 -3.73
C ALA A 243 -10.81 -18.62 -4.74
N VAL A 244 -11.04 -17.33 -4.56
CA VAL A 244 -12.00 -16.55 -5.36
C VAL A 244 -11.39 -16.00 -6.64
N ASP A 245 -10.08 -15.73 -6.65
CA ASP A 245 -9.34 -15.37 -7.86
C ASP A 245 -7.91 -15.92 -7.84
N PRO A 246 -7.69 -17.12 -8.43
CA PRO A 246 -6.38 -17.73 -8.56
C PRO A 246 -5.60 -17.26 -9.80
N THR A 247 -6.07 -16.20 -10.48
CA THR A 247 -5.42 -15.66 -11.70
C THR A 247 -4.44 -14.53 -11.42
N LEU A 248 -4.42 -14.03 -10.18
CA LEU A 248 -3.48 -12.99 -9.74
C LEU A 248 -2.07 -13.56 -9.64
N VAL A 249 -1.07 -12.75 -9.99
CA VAL A 249 0.34 -13.18 -10.03
C VAL A 249 0.99 -13.01 -8.66
N GLY A 250 0.95 -11.80 -8.12
CA GLY A 250 1.42 -11.44 -6.79
C GLY A 250 0.34 -10.66 -6.03
N PRO A 251 -0.77 -11.32 -5.65
CA PRO A 251 -1.81 -10.67 -4.86
C PRO A 251 -1.25 -10.22 -3.51
N ASN A 252 -1.48 -8.96 -3.15
CA ASN A 252 -0.92 -8.37 -1.94
C ASN A 252 -2.00 -7.56 -1.21
N GLY A 253 -1.95 -6.23 -1.15
CA GLY A 253 -2.91 -5.45 -0.37
C GLY A 253 -4.37 -5.71 -0.76
N VAL A 254 -5.26 -5.84 0.24
CA VAL A 254 -6.69 -6.08 0.05
C VAL A 254 -7.56 -5.30 1.04
N VAL A 255 -8.57 -4.60 0.55
CA VAL A 255 -9.44 -3.76 1.39
C VAL A 255 -10.85 -3.61 0.81
N LEU A 256 -11.86 -3.65 1.67
CA LEU A 256 -13.25 -3.39 1.29
C LEU A 256 -13.55 -1.90 1.21
N SER A 257 -14.39 -1.52 0.26
CA SER A 257 -15.09 -0.24 0.26
C SER A 257 -15.98 -0.10 1.52
N PRO A 258 -16.24 1.14 1.99
CA PRO A 258 -17.01 1.38 3.23
C PRO A 258 -18.43 0.80 3.18
N ASP A 259 -19.03 0.75 2.00
CA ASP A 259 -20.38 0.20 1.79
C ASP A 259 -20.38 -1.32 1.52
N GLY A 260 -19.21 -1.95 1.47
CA GLY A 260 -19.02 -3.39 1.27
C GLY A 260 -19.40 -3.88 -0.12
N LYS A 261 -19.54 -3.00 -1.12
CA LYS A 261 -19.95 -3.39 -2.48
C LYS A 261 -18.78 -3.62 -3.42
N GLU A 262 -17.67 -2.93 -3.20
CA GLU A 262 -16.41 -3.16 -3.91
C GLU A 262 -15.33 -3.70 -2.96
N LEU A 263 -14.51 -4.62 -3.48
CA LEU A 263 -13.28 -5.09 -2.87
C LEU A 263 -12.11 -4.64 -3.75
N TYR A 264 -11.15 -3.95 -3.17
CA TYR A 264 -9.93 -3.53 -3.87
C TYR A 264 -8.81 -4.50 -3.53
N VAL A 265 -8.13 -5.01 -4.55
CA VAL A 265 -6.98 -5.93 -4.40
C VAL A 265 -5.91 -5.47 -5.36
N ASN A 266 -4.67 -5.35 -4.89
CA ASN A 266 -3.56 -5.12 -5.81
C ASN A 266 -2.80 -6.41 -6.13
N ASP A 267 -2.27 -6.41 -7.36
CA ASP A 267 -1.35 -7.42 -7.88
C ASP A 267 -0.01 -6.72 -8.12
N ASN A 268 0.97 -7.03 -7.26
CA ASN A 268 2.31 -6.44 -7.28
C ASN A 268 3.18 -7.03 -8.40
N GLY A 269 2.71 -8.10 -9.05
CA GLY A 269 3.38 -8.77 -10.15
C GLY A 269 4.61 -9.58 -9.77
N ASP A 270 4.81 -9.87 -8.48
CA ASP A 270 5.91 -10.70 -8.01
C ASP A 270 5.76 -12.13 -8.54
N THR A 271 6.62 -12.47 -9.50
CA THR A 271 6.84 -13.85 -9.91
C THR A 271 8.06 -14.37 -9.17
N SER A 272 7.91 -14.86 -7.94
CA SER A 272 9.01 -15.49 -7.18
C SER A 272 9.60 -16.74 -7.86
N ASN A 273 9.08 -17.12 -9.03
CA ASN A 273 9.63 -18.12 -9.95
C ASN A 273 9.39 -17.72 -11.43
N PRO A 274 10.27 -16.92 -12.07
CA PRO A 274 10.01 -16.41 -13.41
C PRO A 274 10.38 -17.44 -14.51
N PRO A 275 9.48 -17.83 -15.43
CA PRO A 275 9.89 -18.37 -16.70
C PRO A 275 10.39 -17.21 -17.60
N ASN A 276 11.70 -17.15 -17.84
CA ASN A 276 12.34 -16.49 -19.00
C ASN A 276 11.75 -15.13 -19.47
N ASN A 277 11.61 -14.14 -18.60
CA ASN A 277 11.13 -12.81 -18.99
C ASN A 277 12.31 -11.83 -19.16
N ILE A 278 12.63 -11.52 -20.42
CA ILE A 278 13.73 -10.63 -20.84
C ILE A 278 13.60 -9.17 -20.36
N ASN A 279 12.47 -8.78 -19.78
CA ASN A 279 12.20 -7.43 -19.26
C ASN A 279 11.94 -7.38 -17.74
N ALA A 280 12.13 -8.48 -17.01
CA ALA A 280 12.02 -8.46 -15.55
C ALA A 280 13.21 -7.70 -14.94
N GLN A 281 12.95 -6.67 -14.14
CA GLN A 281 13.97 -6.08 -13.27
C GLN A 281 13.95 -6.81 -11.93
N VAL A 282 15.14 -7.04 -11.39
CA VAL A 282 15.33 -7.80 -10.15
C VAL A 282 15.47 -6.81 -9.01
N LEU A 283 14.48 -6.76 -8.11
CA LEU A 283 14.73 -6.26 -6.76
C LEU A 283 15.33 -7.40 -5.96
N SER A 284 16.65 -7.57 -6.08
CA SER A 284 17.40 -8.40 -5.16
C SER A 284 17.68 -7.56 -3.91
N SER A 285 16.67 -7.39 -3.08
CA SER A 285 16.95 -6.94 -1.74
C SER A 285 17.56 -8.12 -1.00
N THR A 286 18.89 -8.07 -0.79
CA THR A 286 19.59 -9.01 0.09
C THR A 286 19.07 -8.96 1.53
N LYS A 287 18.22 -7.97 1.86
CA LYS A 287 17.53 -7.79 3.15
C LYS A 287 16.13 -8.39 3.22
N LEU A 288 15.45 -8.64 2.10
CA LEU A 288 14.10 -9.25 2.07
C LEU A 288 14.11 -10.77 2.32
N GLY A 289 15.28 -11.42 2.29
CA GLY A 289 15.40 -12.89 2.34
C GLY A 289 14.84 -13.60 1.09
N SER A 290 14.29 -12.84 0.12
CA SER A 290 13.75 -13.31 -1.15
C SER A 290 14.11 -12.33 -2.27
N THR A 291 14.30 -12.85 -3.48
CA THR A 291 14.46 -12.03 -4.70
C THR A 291 13.08 -11.79 -5.29
N VAL A 292 12.67 -10.52 -5.38
CA VAL A 292 11.39 -10.13 -6.00
C VAL A 292 11.65 -9.83 -7.47
N PHE A 293 10.91 -10.50 -8.35
CA PHE A 293 11.00 -10.27 -9.80
C PHE A 293 9.78 -9.48 -10.24
N VAL A 294 9.97 -8.21 -10.58
CA VAL A 294 8.90 -7.35 -11.09
C VAL A 294 9.22 -6.98 -12.53
N ASN A 295 8.22 -7.11 -13.40
CA ASN A 295 8.31 -6.67 -14.80
C ASN A 295 7.75 -5.26 -14.92
N SER A 296 8.46 -4.34 -15.57
CA SER A 296 7.99 -2.97 -15.86
C SER A 296 6.75 -2.93 -16.76
N ALA A 297 6.50 -4.00 -17.51
CA ALA A 297 5.28 -4.20 -18.29
C ALA A 297 4.32 -5.22 -17.64
N GLY A 298 4.65 -5.73 -16.45
CA GLY A 298 3.86 -6.72 -15.72
C GLY A 298 2.72 -6.13 -14.90
N ALA A 299 1.99 -7.00 -14.19
CA ALA A 299 0.97 -6.59 -13.24
C ALA A 299 1.61 -5.73 -12.14
N ARG A 300 1.10 -4.52 -11.94
CA ARG A 300 1.45 -3.59 -10.86
C ARG A 300 0.19 -2.80 -10.59
N THR A 301 -0.89 -3.51 -10.35
CA THR A 301 -2.23 -3.05 -10.71
C THR A 301 -3.15 -3.15 -9.52
N ILE A 302 -3.91 -2.10 -9.24
CA ILE A 302 -5.06 -2.17 -8.35
C ILE A 302 -6.28 -2.60 -9.16
N TYR A 303 -6.95 -3.65 -8.72
CA TYR A 303 -8.23 -4.10 -9.25
C TYR A 303 -9.36 -3.78 -8.27
N ALA A 304 -10.52 -3.39 -8.80
CA ALA A 304 -11.77 -3.33 -8.06
C ALA A 304 -12.66 -4.51 -8.48
N TYR A 305 -13.14 -5.25 -7.50
CA TYR A 305 -14.11 -6.32 -7.67
C TYR A 305 -15.47 -5.86 -7.17
N THR A 306 -16.48 -5.92 -8.03
CA THR A 306 -17.86 -5.76 -7.56
C THR A 306 -18.28 -7.04 -6.87
N LEU A 307 -18.86 -6.92 -5.67
CA LEU A 307 -19.31 -8.05 -4.87
C LEU A 307 -20.81 -8.28 -5.04
N SER A 308 -21.19 -9.56 -5.10
CA SER A 308 -22.59 -9.97 -5.11
C SER A 308 -23.28 -9.56 -3.79
N PRO A 309 -24.41 -8.84 -3.82
CA PRO A 309 -25.18 -8.55 -2.61
C PRO A 309 -25.77 -9.83 -1.98
N THR A 310 -25.88 -10.92 -2.72
CA THR A 310 -26.40 -12.19 -2.21
C THR A 310 -25.31 -13.02 -1.56
N THR A 311 -24.20 -13.26 -2.26
CA THR A 311 -23.17 -14.21 -1.81
C THR A 311 -21.99 -13.55 -1.10
N GLY A 312 -21.78 -12.24 -1.31
CA GLY A 312 -20.57 -11.53 -0.91
C GLY A 312 -19.36 -11.81 -1.81
N LEU A 313 -19.47 -12.71 -2.80
CA LEU A 313 -18.35 -13.10 -3.66
C LEU A 313 -18.21 -12.16 -4.87
N PRO A 314 -17.00 -12.00 -5.43
CA PRO A 314 -16.78 -11.23 -6.64
C PRO A 314 -17.63 -11.68 -7.84
N ILE A 315 -18.18 -10.73 -8.59
CA ILE A 315 -18.96 -10.97 -9.82
C ILE A 315 -18.40 -10.26 -11.05
N SER A 316 -17.52 -9.27 -10.87
CA SER A 316 -16.78 -8.61 -11.93
C SER A 316 -15.48 -8.02 -11.39
N ARG A 317 -14.52 -7.75 -12.29
CA ARG A 317 -13.22 -7.14 -11.99
C ARG A 317 -12.93 -6.03 -13.00
N ARG A 318 -12.43 -4.88 -12.53
CA ARG A 318 -11.93 -3.79 -13.36
C ARG A 318 -10.60 -3.26 -12.84
N THR A 319 -9.79 -2.69 -13.71
CA THR A 319 -8.58 -1.96 -13.31
C THR A 319 -8.94 -0.60 -12.72
N VAL A 320 -8.28 -0.23 -11.63
CA VAL A 320 -8.36 1.10 -11.01
C VAL A 320 -7.11 1.91 -11.38
N ALA A 321 -5.92 1.35 -11.15
CA ALA A 321 -4.66 2.05 -11.35
C ALA A 321 -3.51 1.08 -11.63
N VAL A 322 -2.42 1.60 -12.18
CA VAL A 322 -1.13 0.92 -12.30
C VAL A 322 -0.07 1.74 -11.57
N ALA A 323 0.77 1.09 -10.76
CA ALA A 323 1.86 1.74 -10.05
C ALA A 323 2.85 2.35 -11.04
N GLU A 324 3.15 3.62 -10.81
CA GLU A 324 4.05 4.41 -11.62
C GLU A 324 5.52 4.07 -11.37
N ALA A 325 5.84 3.66 -10.14
CA ALA A 325 7.16 3.18 -9.73
C ALA A 325 7.01 2.07 -8.67
N GLY A 326 8.03 1.22 -8.55
CA GLY A 326 8.06 0.07 -7.66
C GLY A 326 6.92 -0.89 -7.95
N PHE A 327 6.22 -1.26 -6.90
CA PHE A 327 5.01 -2.06 -6.91
C PHE A 327 4.06 -1.54 -5.80
N LEU A 328 2.83 -2.05 -5.79
CA LEU A 328 1.84 -1.75 -4.76
C LEU A 328 1.97 -2.75 -3.63
N ASP A 329 1.73 -2.27 -2.42
CA ASP A 329 1.77 -3.10 -1.22
C ASP A 329 0.47 -2.88 -0.42
N GLY A 330 0.53 -2.65 0.89
CA GLY A 330 -0.65 -2.42 1.74
C GLY A 330 -1.56 -1.27 1.27
N MET A 331 -2.88 -1.50 1.36
CA MET A 331 -3.91 -0.51 1.03
C MET A 331 -4.87 -0.27 2.18
N LYS A 332 -5.45 0.93 2.23
CA LYS A 332 -6.57 1.28 3.10
C LYS A 332 -7.58 2.15 2.34
N VAL A 333 -8.80 2.20 2.84
CA VAL A 333 -9.87 3.02 2.27
C VAL A 333 -10.35 4.01 3.33
N SER A 334 -10.60 5.26 2.91
CA SER A 334 -11.24 6.23 3.78
C SER A 334 -12.74 5.92 3.94
N SER A 335 -13.35 6.44 5.00
CA SER A 335 -14.80 6.44 5.21
C SER A 335 -15.60 7.07 4.06
N SER A 336 -14.98 7.92 3.24
CA SER A 336 -15.59 8.49 2.01
C SER A 336 -15.39 7.63 0.75
N GLY A 337 -14.66 6.52 0.86
CA GLY A 337 -14.43 5.57 -0.24
C GLY A 337 -13.17 5.81 -1.05
N LEU A 338 -12.31 6.77 -0.68
CA LEU A 338 -11.05 6.99 -1.37
C LEU A 338 -10.05 5.88 -1.04
N ILE A 339 -9.31 5.42 -2.05
CA ILE A 339 -8.35 4.33 -1.94
C ILE A 339 -6.98 4.94 -1.70
N PHE A 340 -6.32 4.56 -0.61
CA PHE A 340 -4.95 4.91 -0.29
C PHE A 340 -4.09 3.68 -0.49
N ALA A 341 -3.11 3.77 -1.37
CA ALA A 341 -2.24 2.64 -1.71
C ALA A 341 -0.79 2.98 -1.43
N ALA A 342 -0.13 2.16 -0.61
CA ALA A 342 1.30 2.20 -0.42
C ALA A 342 2.01 1.89 -1.75
N VAL A 343 2.95 2.76 -2.10
CA VAL A 343 3.75 2.68 -3.32
C VAL A 343 5.18 3.08 -3.01
N TYR A 344 6.10 2.82 -3.94
CA TYR A 344 7.43 3.42 -3.84
C TYR A 344 7.33 4.96 -3.81
N GLY A 345 8.01 5.58 -2.84
CA GLY A 345 8.03 7.03 -2.66
C GLY A 345 6.84 7.59 -1.87
N GLY A 346 5.84 6.80 -1.51
CA GLY A 346 4.80 7.27 -0.61
C GLY A 346 3.45 6.56 -0.72
N VAL A 347 2.37 7.33 -0.70
CA VAL A 347 1.01 6.81 -0.74
C VAL A 347 0.25 7.52 -1.85
N ASP A 348 -0.19 6.78 -2.86
CA ASP A 348 -1.06 7.30 -3.90
C ASP A 348 -2.53 7.23 -3.46
N VAL A 349 -3.28 8.29 -3.74
CA VAL A 349 -4.70 8.40 -3.41
C VAL A 349 -5.52 8.39 -4.68
N TYR A 350 -6.46 7.45 -4.75
CA TYR A 350 -7.34 7.24 -5.90
C TYR A 350 -8.80 7.45 -5.51
N HIS A 351 -9.55 8.08 -6.40
CA HIS A 351 -11.01 8.05 -6.34
C HIS A 351 -11.53 6.71 -6.89
N PRO A 352 -12.68 6.18 -6.41
CA PRO A 352 -13.24 4.92 -6.91
C PRO A 352 -13.44 4.84 -8.43
N ASP A 353 -13.60 5.98 -9.10
CA ASP A 353 -13.70 6.05 -10.58
C ASP A 353 -12.37 5.75 -11.32
N GLY A 354 -11.26 5.56 -10.59
CA GLY A 354 -9.93 5.32 -11.15
C GLY A 354 -9.06 6.57 -11.27
N THR A 355 -9.56 7.76 -10.95
CA THR A 355 -8.74 8.98 -10.99
C THR A 355 -7.69 8.96 -9.89
N ARG A 356 -6.42 9.11 -10.25
CA ARG A 356 -5.35 9.40 -9.28
C ARG A 356 -5.47 10.85 -8.83
N LEU A 357 -5.85 11.07 -7.58
CA LEU A 357 -6.04 12.41 -7.02
C LEU A 357 -4.69 13.06 -6.70
N GLY A 358 -3.83 12.32 -6.01
CA GLY A 358 -2.57 12.86 -5.50
C GLY A 358 -1.66 11.79 -4.92
N ARG A 359 -0.47 12.24 -4.49
CA ARG A 359 0.49 11.46 -3.72
C ARG A 359 0.79 12.18 -2.41
N ILE A 360 0.75 11.44 -1.31
CA ILE A 360 1.39 11.79 -0.05
C ILE A 360 2.82 11.29 -0.14
N ASN A 361 3.77 12.21 -0.29
CA ASN A 361 5.15 11.91 -0.64
C ASN A 361 5.99 11.71 0.62
N ILE A 362 6.69 10.59 0.71
CA ILE A 362 7.58 10.31 1.84
C ILE A 362 8.97 10.88 1.55
N PRO A 363 9.50 11.75 2.42
CA PRO A 363 10.80 12.36 2.19
C PRO A 363 11.93 11.33 2.28
N GLU A 364 13.09 11.66 1.72
CA GLU A 364 14.30 10.85 1.89
C GLU A 364 14.69 10.76 3.35
N ALA A 365 14.91 9.53 3.84
CA ALA A 365 15.21 9.26 5.23
C ALA A 365 16.59 9.81 5.67
N SER A 366 17.52 10.04 4.73
CA SER A 366 18.85 10.63 4.97
C SER A 366 19.55 10.99 3.64
N PRO A 367 20.44 12.01 3.60
CA PRO A 367 21.33 12.27 2.46
C PRO A 367 22.24 11.08 2.09
N ASN A 368 22.44 10.13 3.00
CA ASN A 368 23.18 8.88 2.80
C ASN A 368 22.27 7.64 2.77
N GLY A 369 20.95 7.83 2.75
CA GLY A 369 19.97 6.75 2.79
C GLY A 369 20.01 5.91 1.53
N LYS A 370 19.78 4.59 1.66
CA LYS A 370 19.64 3.73 0.49
C LYS A 370 18.33 4.04 -0.23
N ALA A 371 18.31 3.92 -1.56
CA ALA A 371 17.10 4.13 -2.37
C ALA A 371 15.90 3.26 -1.92
N GLU A 372 16.15 2.13 -1.26
CA GLU A 372 15.14 1.22 -0.71
C GLU A 372 14.34 1.83 0.47
N GLU A 373 14.87 2.85 1.16
CA GLU A 373 14.26 3.49 2.35
C GLU A 373 12.98 4.32 2.04
N LYS A 374 12.60 4.45 0.76
CA LYS A 374 11.36 5.13 0.32
C LYS A 374 10.17 4.19 0.13
N HIS A 375 10.36 2.88 0.25
CA HIS A 375 9.25 1.96 0.03
C HIS A 375 8.32 1.98 1.24
N VAL A 376 7.13 2.57 1.07
CA VAL A 376 6.03 2.39 2.01
C VAL A 376 5.48 1.00 1.80
N VAL A 377 5.46 0.22 2.86
CA VAL A 377 4.97 -1.16 2.87
C VAL A 377 3.49 -1.16 3.15
N ASN A 378 3.07 -0.48 4.22
CA ASN A 378 1.67 -0.49 4.60
C ASN A 378 1.30 0.82 5.32
N ILE A 379 -0.01 1.03 5.49
CA ILE A 379 -0.56 2.26 6.03
C ILE A 379 -1.72 1.96 6.97
N VAL A 380 -1.97 2.86 7.91
CA VAL A 380 -3.13 2.80 8.80
C VAL A 380 -3.64 4.20 9.13
N PHE A 381 -4.96 4.31 9.31
CA PHE A 381 -5.59 5.53 9.79
C PHE A 381 -5.73 5.53 11.31
N GLU A 382 -5.42 6.67 11.91
CA GLU A 382 -5.78 7.03 13.27
C GLU A 382 -6.70 8.26 13.20
N GLY A 383 -8.01 8.01 13.12
CA GLY A 383 -8.98 9.07 12.85
C GLY A 383 -8.73 9.70 11.48
N ASN A 384 -8.38 10.98 11.45
CA ASN A 384 -8.00 11.73 10.24
C ASN A 384 -6.49 11.92 10.08
N ASN A 385 -5.69 11.14 10.82
CA ASN A 385 -4.26 11.08 10.64
C ASN A 385 -3.91 9.80 9.87
N LEU A 386 -3.00 9.90 8.92
CA LEU A 386 -2.48 8.75 8.18
C LEU A 386 -1.09 8.42 8.69
N TRP A 387 -0.85 7.15 8.99
CA TRP A 387 0.45 6.63 9.38
C TRP A 387 0.97 5.73 8.27
N CYS A 388 2.22 5.94 7.86
CA CYS A 388 2.88 5.20 6.79
C CYS A 388 4.07 4.45 7.37
N PHE A 389 4.09 3.14 7.17
CA PHE A 389 5.12 2.24 7.64
C PHE A 389 6.02 1.90 6.46
N ALA A 390 7.23 2.43 6.49
CA ALA A 390 8.19 2.33 5.39
C ALA A 390 9.50 1.73 5.88
N TYR A 391 10.35 1.36 4.92
CA TYR A 391 11.67 0.84 5.23
C TYR A 391 12.48 1.87 6.03
N GLY A 392 12.87 1.50 7.24
CA GLY A 392 13.66 2.36 8.13
C GLY A 392 12.87 3.44 8.87
N GLY A 393 11.58 3.65 8.62
CA GLY A 393 10.85 4.76 9.25
C GLY A 393 9.34 4.62 9.33
N VAL A 394 8.78 5.21 10.39
CA VAL A 394 7.33 5.44 10.51
C VAL A 394 7.08 6.93 10.29
N TYR A 395 6.14 7.23 9.40
CA TYR A 395 5.77 8.58 9.02
C TYR A 395 4.31 8.86 9.36
N ARG A 396 3.97 10.14 9.54
CA ARG A 396 2.62 10.57 9.89
C ARG A 396 2.23 11.82 9.10
N VAL A 397 0.99 11.86 8.66
CA VAL A 397 0.30 13.07 8.19
C VAL A 397 -0.85 13.37 9.13
N GLN A 398 -0.91 14.60 9.62
CA GLN A 398 -1.94 15.03 10.56
C GLN A 398 -2.98 15.91 9.88
N GLY A 399 -4.25 15.72 10.25
CA GLY A 399 -5.32 16.65 9.89
C GLY A 399 -5.84 16.53 8.45
N LEU A 400 -5.90 15.31 7.89
CA LEU A 400 -6.60 15.08 6.62
C LEU A 400 -8.09 15.44 6.76
N LEU A 401 -8.73 15.74 5.64
CA LEU A 401 -10.18 15.98 5.56
C LEU A 401 -10.98 14.66 5.62
N VAL A 402 -10.33 13.55 5.30
CA VAL A 402 -10.90 12.21 5.36
C VAL A 402 -10.46 11.46 6.62
N LYS A 403 -11.28 10.49 7.02
CA LYS A 403 -10.98 9.56 8.11
C LYS A 403 -10.89 8.14 7.57
N GLY A 404 -10.15 7.27 8.25
CA GLY A 404 -10.17 5.83 7.97
C GLY A 404 -11.55 5.21 8.12
N ASP A 405 -11.77 4.06 7.48
CA ASP A 405 -12.94 3.23 7.72
C ASP A 405 -12.99 2.76 9.19
N PRO A 406 -14.03 3.12 9.97
CA PRO A 406 -14.12 2.76 11.38
C PRO A 406 -14.23 1.26 11.65
N ARG A 407 -14.57 0.44 10.63
CA ARG A 407 -14.64 -1.03 10.77
C ARG A 407 -13.27 -1.67 10.97
N LEU A 408 -12.19 -0.97 10.60
CA LEU A 408 -10.82 -1.48 10.66
C LEU A 408 -10.06 -1.03 11.91
N THR A 409 -10.76 -0.47 12.91
CA THR A 409 -10.18 -0.03 14.19
C THR A 409 -10.80 -0.78 15.37
N SER A 410 -10.01 -1.04 16.42
CA SER A 410 -10.45 -1.77 17.64
C SER A 410 -11.53 -1.07 18.44
#